data_AF-A0A2V6ESX6-F1
#
_entry.id   AF-A0A2V6ESX6-F1
#
_cell.length_a   1.000
_cell.length_b   1.000
_cell.length_c   1.000
_cell.angle_alpha   90.00
_cell.angle_beta   90.00
_cell.angle_gamma   90.00
#
_symmetry.space_group_name_H-M   'P 1'
#
loop_
_entity.id
_entity.type
_entity.pdbx_description
1 polymer ?
#
loop_
_entity_poly.entity_id
_entity_poly.type
_entity_poly.pdbx_seq_one_letter_code
_entity_poly.pdbx_strand_id
1 'polypeptide(L)'
;MRTFGGFKLSDQFFYGEVRGDEVSILAKPYWVDIEPTGEVLKLTDVDVDLPVAPSKLIAVGLNYADHIAEMKRTPLGSPLIWFKAPSSLLRHNGTIEIAFPQHQTDFETELAAVIGATAKNVSSQSAL
;
A
#
# COMPACT_ATOMS: atom_id res chain seq x y z
N MET A 1 13.10 2.25 -12.95
CA MET A 1 12.10 2.51 -11.89
C MET A 1 12.71 2.08 -10.57
N ARG A 2 12.54 2.85 -9.51
CA ARG A 2 13.02 2.48 -8.16
C ARG A 2 11.87 1.82 -7.40
N THR A 3 12.19 0.83 -6.58
CA THR A 3 11.20 0.06 -5.80
C THR A 3 11.58 0.16 -4.34
N PHE A 4 10.63 0.53 -3.48
CA PHE A 4 10.85 0.68 -2.05
C PHE A 4 9.84 -0.16 -1.27
N GLY A 5 10.21 -0.53 -0.05
CA GLY A 5 9.34 -1.28 0.85
C GLY A 5 9.76 -1.12 2.31
N GLY A 6 8.88 -1.59 3.20
CA GLY A 6 9.21 -1.90 4.57
C GLY A 6 9.50 -3.39 4.66
N PHE A 7 10.45 -3.75 5.51
CA PHE A 7 10.93 -5.12 5.65
C PHE A 7 11.19 -5.42 7.11
N LYS A 8 11.13 -6.69 7.47
CA LYS A 8 11.49 -7.18 8.80
C LYS A 8 12.56 -8.26 8.67
N LEU A 9 13.61 -8.16 9.49
CA LEU A 9 14.56 -9.23 9.73
C LEU A 9 14.50 -9.59 11.21
N SER A 10 14.03 -10.81 11.52
CA SER A 10 13.67 -11.21 12.89
C SER A 10 12.67 -10.23 13.53
N ASP A 11 13.11 -9.41 14.49
CA ASP A 11 12.27 -8.42 15.20
C ASP A 11 12.55 -6.96 14.81
N GLN A 12 13.47 -6.73 13.88
CA GLN A 12 13.84 -5.39 13.45
C GLN A 12 13.14 -5.03 12.14
N PHE A 13 12.34 -3.96 12.18
CA PHE A 13 11.75 -3.34 11.00
C PHE A 13 12.69 -2.28 10.41
N PHE A 14 12.74 -2.16 9.09
CA PHE A 14 13.46 -1.12 8.37
C PHE A 14 12.82 -0.82 7.00
N TYR A 15 13.12 0.35 6.43
CA TYR A 15 12.78 0.64 5.04
C TYR A 15 13.98 0.32 4.13
N GLY A 16 13.70 -0.12 2.91
CA GLY A 16 14.73 -0.52 1.96
C GLY A 16 14.39 -0.16 0.51
N GLU A 17 15.43 -0.06 -0.31
CA GLU A 17 15.32 -0.01 -1.77
C GLU A 17 15.62 -1.41 -2.35
N VAL A 18 14.69 -1.93 -3.17
CA VAL A 18 14.84 -3.22 -3.84
C VAL A 18 15.55 -3.02 -5.18
N ARG A 19 16.61 -3.81 -5.43
CA ARG A 19 17.35 -3.86 -6.70
C ARG A 19 17.60 -5.31 -7.08
N GLY A 20 16.81 -5.83 -8.03
CA GLY A 20 16.86 -7.25 -8.37
C GLY A 20 16.35 -8.11 -7.21
N ASP A 21 17.20 -9.00 -6.71
CA ASP A 21 16.94 -9.88 -5.57
C ASP A 21 17.51 -9.33 -4.24
N GLU A 22 17.94 -8.06 -4.22
CA GLU A 22 18.60 -7.44 -3.08
C GLU A 22 17.79 -6.28 -2.50
N VAL A 23 17.91 -6.09 -1.19
CA VAL A 23 17.32 -5.00 -0.42
C VAL A 23 18.45 -4.20 0.23
N SER A 24 18.65 -2.97 -0.25
CA SER A 24 19.55 -2.01 0.39
C SER A 24 18.84 -1.36 1.56
N ILE A 25 19.38 -1.51 2.78
CA ILE A 25 18.78 -0.90 3.98
C ILE A 25 18.97 0.61 3.92
N LEU A 26 17.91 1.35 4.28
CA LEU A 26 17.92 2.81 4.36
C LEU A 26 17.97 3.27 5.82
N ALA A 27 18.75 4.31 6.10
CA ALA A 27 18.86 4.92 7.42
C ALA A 27 17.55 5.62 7.87
N LYS A 28 16.70 5.98 6.90
CA LYS A 28 15.45 6.72 7.08
C LYS A 28 14.37 6.18 6.14
N PRO A 29 13.08 6.44 6.40
CA PRO A 29 12.03 6.19 5.42
C PRO A 29 12.33 6.93 4.10
N TYR A 30 12.11 6.25 2.97
CA TYR A 30 12.49 6.75 1.64
C TYR A 30 11.77 8.03 1.20
N TRP A 31 10.66 8.40 1.86
CA TRP A 31 9.95 9.66 1.63
C TRP A 31 10.49 10.83 2.47
N VAL A 32 11.38 10.57 3.43
CA VAL A 32 12.12 11.61 4.17
C VAL A 32 13.42 11.90 3.44
N ASP A 33 14.22 10.86 3.22
CA ASP A 33 15.48 10.92 2.48
C ASP A 33 15.87 9.50 2.05
N ILE A 34 16.72 9.39 1.03
CA ILE A 34 17.17 8.10 0.52
C ILE A 34 18.67 7.95 0.78
N GLU A 35 18.97 7.46 1.97
CA GLU A 35 20.32 7.33 2.52
C GLU A 35 20.60 5.84 2.82
N PRO A 36 21.29 5.10 1.94
CA PRO A 36 21.67 3.72 2.20
C PRO A 36 22.63 3.62 3.39
N THR A 37 22.45 2.62 4.26
CA THR A 37 23.39 2.37 5.37
C THR A 37 24.69 1.71 4.90
N GLY A 38 24.70 1.17 3.67
CA GLY A 38 25.76 0.32 3.13
C GLY A 38 25.50 -1.17 3.32
N GLU A 39 24.51 -1.53 4.14
CA GLU A 39 24.07 -2.92 4.33
C GLU A 39 23.08 -3.34 3.25
N VAL A 40 23.26 -4.57 2.75
CA VAL A 40 22.43 -5.18 1.71
C VAL A 40 22.07 -6.60 2.14
N LEU A 41 20.80 -6.94 2.02
CA LEU A 41 20.25 -8.26 2.31
C LEU A 41 19.66 -8.88 1.05
N LYS A 42 19.54 -10.21 0.99
CA LYS A 42 18.71 -10.84 -0.04
C LYS A 42 17.24 -10.65 0.30
N LEU A 43 16.42 -10.38 -0.71
CA LEU A 43 14.97 -10.22 -0.57
C LEU A 43 14.32 -11.50 -0.01
N THR A 44 14.91 -12.67 -0.26
CA THR A 44 14.46 -13.96 0.27
C THR A 44 14.72 -14.14 1.76
N ASP A 45 15.61 -13.33 2.35
CA ASP A 45 16.05 -13.47 3.74
C ASP A 45 15.28 -12.53 4.68
N VAL A 46 14.34 -11.75 4.14
CA VAL A 46 13.55 -10.75 4.88
C VAL A 46 12.06 -10.96 4.65
N ASP A 47 11.26 -10.64 5.66
CA ASP A 47 9.82 -10.56 5.52
C ASP A 47 9.44 -9.21 4.90
N VAL A 48 8.57 -9.22 3.89
CA VAL A 48 8.00 -7.99 3.31
C VAL A 48 6.90 -7.46 4.23
N ASP A 49 7.05 -6.21 4.66
CA ASP A 49 6.14 -5.52 5.58
C ASP A 49 5.52 -4.28 4.89
N LEU A 50 4.83 -3.43 5.65
CA LEU A 50 4.13 -2.27 5.12
C LEU A 50 5.11 -1.30 4.44
N PRO A 51 4.90 -0.94 3.15
CA PRO A 51 5.82 -0.09 2.42
C PRO A 51 5.77 1.37 2.89
N VAL A 52 4.73 1.78 3.59
CA VAL A 52 4.52 3.16 4.06
C VAL A 52 3.81 3.19 5.42
N ALA A 53 3.92 4.34 6.10
CA ALA A 53 3.18 4.65 7.32
C ALA A 53 2.10 5.73 7.06
N PRO A 54 0.92 5.38 6.48
CA PRO A 54 -0.09 6.36 6.10
C PRO A 54 -0.89 6.85 7.31
N SER A 55 -1.30 8.13 7.30
CA SER A 55 -2.24 8.67 8.30
C SER A 55 -3.70 8.30 8.04
N LYS A 56 -4.04 7.92 6.80
CA LYS A 56 -5.38 7.54 6.36
C LYS A 56 -5.30 6.69 5.09
N LEU A 57 -6.30 5.84 4.88
CA LEU A 57 -6.53 5.16 3.61
C LEU A 57 -7.86 5.66 3.04
N ILE A 58 -7.86 5.99 1.75
CA ILE A 58 -9.04 6.45 1.01
C ILE A 58 -9.30 5.39 -0.06
N ALA A 59 -10.45 4.73 0.01
CA ALA A 59 -10.87 3.72 -0.94
C ALA A 59 -11.87 4.32 -1.95
N VAL A 60 -11.89 3.77 -3.16
CA VAL A 60 -12.76 4.22 -4.25
C VAL A 60 -13.52 3.04 -4.83
N GLY A 61 -14.84 3.03 -4.65
CA GLY A 61 -15.70 1.96 -5.14
C GLY A 61 -16.19 2.21 -6.56
N LEU A 62 -16.62 1.14 -7.21
CA LEU A 62 -17.22 1.18 -8.55
C LEU A 62 -16.35 1.92 -9.58
N ASN A 63 -15.04 1.68 -9.55
CA ASN A 63 -14.06 2.35 -10.41
C ASN A 63 -13.55 1.50 -11.59
N TYR A 64 -14.16 0.33 -11.82
CA TYR A 64 -13.92 -0.55 -12.97
C TYR A 64 -15.23 -0.84 -13.68
N ALA A 65 -15.31 -0.50 -14.97
CA ALA A 65 -16.55 -0.62 -15.75
C ALA A 65 -17.08 -2.07 -15.78
N ASP A 66 -16.19 -3.05 -15.92
CA ASP A 66 -16.55 -4.47 -15.97
C ASP A 66 -17.16 -4.93 -14.63
N HIS A 67 -16.57 -4.51 -13.51
CA HIS A 67 -17.07 -4.83 -12.18
C HIS A 67 -18.46 -4.19 -11.90
N ILE A 68 -18.68 -2.96 -12.39
CA ILE A 68 -20.00 -2.31 -12.32
C ILE A 68 -21.05 -3.12 -13.10
N ALA A 69 -20.70 -3.57 -14.31
CA ALA A 69 -21.57 -4.35 -15.16
C ALA A 69 -21.90 -5.72 -14.54
N GLU A 70 -20.90 -6.40 -13.97
CA GLU A 70 -21.07 -7.66 -13.24
C GLU A 70 -22.07 -7.53 -12.08
N MET A 71 -21.93 -6.48 -11.27
CA MET A 71 -22.85 -6.22 -10.16
C MET A 71 -24.22 -5.68 -10.60
N LYS A 72 -24.45 -5.51 -11.91
CA LYS A 72 -25.68 -4.92 -12.48
C LYS A 72 -25.99 -3.55 -11.86
N ARG A 73 -24.96 -2.77 -11.60
CA ARG A 73 -25.06 -1.41 -11.06
C ARG A 73 -24.96 -0.39 -12.18
N THR A 74 -25.42 0.83 -11.92
CA THR A 74 -25.22 1.98 -12.80
C THR A 74 -23.93 2.71 -12.40
N PRO A 75 -23.11 3.16 -13.36
CA PRO A 75 -21.99 4.04 -13.06
C PRO A 75 -22.44 5.27 -12.28
N LEU A 76 -21.62 5.69 -11.33
CA LEU A 76 -21.87 6.90 -10.56
C LEU A 76 -21.30 8.11 -11.31
N GLY A 77 -22.00 9.26 -11.25
CA GLY A 77 -21.50 10.52 -11.83
C GLY A 77 -20.36 11.17 -11.04
N SER A 78 -20.04 10.64 -9.87
CA SER A 78 -18.93 11.07 -9.02
C SER A 78 -18.33 9.86 -8.29
N PRO A 79 -17.05 9.92 -7.87
CA PRO A 79 -16.41 8.83 -7.14
C PRO A 79 -17.13 8.46 -5.83
N LEU A 80 -17.30 7.17 -5.57
CA LEU A 80 -17.77 6.66 -4.28
C LEU A 80 -16.56 6.48 -3.37
N ILE A 81 -16.48 7.26 -2.29
CA ILE A 81 -15.29 7.31 -1.42
C ILE A 81 -15.65 6.93 0.01
N TRP A 82 -14.80 6.13 0.64
CA TRP A 82 -14.82 5.87 2.08
C TRP A 82 -13.40 5.77 2.66
N PHE A 83 -13.30 5.73 3.98
CA PHE A 83 -12.03 5.59 4.69
C PHE A 83 -11.86 4.18 5.26
N LYS A 84 -10.62 3.68 5.23
CA LYS A 84 -10.17 2.57 6.06
C LYS A 84 -9.19 3.08 7.11
N ALA A 85 -9.25 2.53 8.31
CA ALA A 85 -8.31 2.86 9.38
C ALA A 85 -6.91 2.34 9.03
N PRO A 86 -5.82 3.09 9.30
CA PRO A 86 -4.45 2.57 9.15
C PRO A 86 -4.19 1.27 9.91
N SER A 87 -4.87 1.07 11.05
CA SER A 87 -4.82 -0.18 11.82
C SER A 87 -5.40 -1.41 11.11
N SER A 88 -6.05 -1.24 9.94
CA SER A 88 -6.53 -2.36 9.12
C SER A 88 -5.48 -2.92 8.15
N LEU A 89 -4.30 -2.29 8.06
CA LEU A 89 -3.20 -2.76 7.23
C LEU A 89 -2.56 -4.02 7.83
N LEU A 90 -2.20 -4.96 6.96
CA LEU A 90 -1.45 -6.16 7.30
C LEU A 90 -0.21 -6.23 6.42
N ARG A 91 0.88 -6.78 6.97
CA ARG A 91 2.09 -7.11 6.22
C ARG A 91 1.79 -8.13 5.10
N HIS A 92 2.71 -8.26 4.15
CA HIS A 92 2.62 -9.32 3.14
C HIS A 92 2.54 -10.71 3.80
N ASN A 93 1.69 -11.58 3.27
CA ASN A 93 1.34 -12.89 3.86
C ASN A 93 0.80 -12.82 5.30
N GLY A 94 0.33 -11.66 5.76
CA GLY A 94 -0.37 -11.51 7.02
C GLY A 94 -1.70 -12.26 7.03
N THR A 95 -2.07 -12.79 8.19
CA THR A 95 -3.35 -13.50 8.37
C THR A 95 -4.49 -12.50 8.56
N ILE A 96 -5.56 -12.64 7.78
CA ILE A 96 -6.81 -11.91 7.98
C ILE A 96 -7.61 -12.61 9.08
N GLU A 97 -7.84 -11.93 10.20
CA GLU A 97 -8.70 -12.42 11.28
C GLU A 97 -10.15 -11.98 11.06
N ILE A 98 -11.04 -12.94 10.78
CA ILE A 98 -12.47 -12.67 10.58
C ILE A 98 -13.17 -12.68 11.94
N ALA A 99 -13.43 -11.49 12.48
CA ALA A 99 -14.04 -11.33 13.81
C ALA A 99 -15.49 -11.87 13.89
N PHE A 100 -16.23 -11.84 12.78
CA PHE A 100 -17.64 -12.27 12.72
C PHE A 100 -17.84 -13.29 11.59
N PRO A 101 -17.54 -14.57 11.82
CA PRO A 101 -17.59 -15.61 10.78
C PRO A 101 -18.97 -15.80 10.13
N GLN A 102 -20.03 -15.38 10.80
CA GLN A 102 -21.40 -15.44 10.29
C GLN A 102 -21.72 -14.34 9.25
N HIS A 103 -20.90 -13.29 9.17
CA HIS A 103 -21.06 -12.25 8.16
C HIS A 103 -20.42 -12.69 6.84
N GLN A 104 -20.99 -12.22 5.73
CA GLN A 104 -20.36 -12.39 4.43
C GLN A 104 -19.09 -11.52 4.37
N THR A 105 -17.95 -12.18 4.17
CA THR A 105 -16.66 -11.53 3.95
C THR A 105 -16.22 -11.86 2.53
N ASP A 106 -15.76 -10.86 1.79
CA ASP A 106 -15.31 -11.00 0.41
C ASP A 106 -13.96 -10.31 0.20
N PHE A 107 -13.28 -10.66 -0.89
CA PHE A 107 -12.00 -10.06 -1.27
C PHE A 107 -12.20 -8.99 -2.34
N GLU A 108 -11.45 -7.90 -2.24
CA GLU A 108 -11.37 -6.86 -3.27
C GLU A 108 -9.89 -6.63 -3.58
N THR A 109 -9.49 -6.85 -4.84
CA THR A 109 -8.12 -6.58 -5.30
C THR A 109 -8.08 -5.21 -5.95
N GLU A 110 -7.26 -4.32 -5.41
CA GLU A 110 -7.18 -2.93 -5.85
C GLU A 110 -5.74 -2.48 -6.12
N LEU A 111 -5.61 -1.49 -7.01
CA LEU A 111 -4.38 -0.72 -7.14
C LEU A 111 -4.34 0.36 -6.07
N ALA A 112 -3.29 0.38 -5.25
CA ALA A 112 -3.07 1.43 -4.27
C ALA A 112 -2.13 2.53 -4.84
N ALA A 113 -2.54 3.78 -4.71
CA ALA A 113 -1.69 4.94 -4.96
C ALA A 113 -1.17 5.52 -3.64
N VAL A 114 0.16 5.68 -3.53
CA VAL A 114 0.81 6.31 -2.37
C VAL A 114 1.09 7.78 -2.69
N ILE A 115 0.54 8.68 -1.88
CA ILE A 115 0.73 10.13 -2.07
C ILE A 115 2.04 10.57 -1.39
N GLY A 116 3.00 11.03 -2.19
CA GLY A 116 4.34 11.40 -1.72
C GLY A 116 4.50 12.84 -1.21
N ALA A 117 3.50 13.71 -1.42
CA ALA A 117 3.57 15.12 -1.02
C ALA A 117 2.21 15.64 -0.52
N THR A 118 2.22 16.67 0.32
CA THR A 118 1.00 17.35 0.75
C THR A 118 0.28 17.94 -0.47
N ALA A 119 -0.94 17.48 -0.72
CA ALA A 119 -1.75 17.88 -1.87
C ALA A 119 -3.06 18.53 -1.41
N LYS A 120 -3.44 19.65 -2.05
CA LYS A 120 -4.73 20.32 -1.85
C LYS A 120 -5.16 20.99 -3.14
N ASN A 121 -6.40 20.74 -3.57
CA ASN A 121 -6.98 21.30 -4.81
C ASN A 121 -6.09 21.08 -6.06
N VAL A 122 -5.41 19.94 -6.13
CA VAL A 122 -4.55 19.57 -7.27
C VAL A 122 -5.44 19.21 -8.46
N SER A 123 -5.17 19.80 -9.62
CA SER A 123 -5.86 19.46 -10.87
C SER A 123 -5.44 18.07 -11.36
N SER A 124 -6.26 17.44 -12.20
CA SER A 124 -5.90 16.15 -12.80
C SER A 124 -4.63 16.22 -13.64
N GLN A 125 -4.35 17.36 -14.28
CA GLN A 125 -3.15 17.58 -15.09
C GLN A 125 -1.87 17.74 -14.25
N SER A 126 -1.99 18.06 -12.96
CA SER A 126 -0.86 18.29 -12.05
C SER A 126 -0.75 17.21 -10.96
N ALA A 127 -1.38 16.05 -11.17
CA ALA A 127 -1.47 14.97 -10.18
C ALA A 127 -0.28 13.99 -10.20
N LEU A 128 0.60 14.06 -11.20
CA LEU A 128 1.82 13.26 -11.36
C LEU A 128 3.06 14.15 -11.28
#